data_AF-A0A2E9M9V6-F1
#
_entry.id   AF-A0A2E9M9V6-F1
#
_cell.length_a   1.000
_cell.length_b   1.000
_cell.length_c   1.000
_cell.angle_alpha   90.00
_cell.angle_beta   90.00
_cell.angle_gamma   90.00
#
_symmetry.space_group_name_H-M   'P 1'
#
loop_
_entity.id
_entity.type
_entity.pdbx_description
1 polymer ?
#
loop_
_entity_poly.entity_id
_entity_poly.type
_entity_poly.pdbx_seq_one_letter_code
_entity_poly.pdbx_strand_id
1 'polypeptide(L)'
;MHAMRRLSTTTPDRAGDHLLVTVSDNGVGMSPEVRKGTGLGLSTAYAIVERHHGWLDCRSTVGQGTEFRLFLPLLATETDPSLTGDTESREDEYRGTETVLLIDDEQVVRSSVARALRQHGYEVLEADDGQSGLSAYRSHAAQIGIIILDESMPRMSGSELIAQIRSEGAVVPVVLMTGLGGLVEPFPGTRILHKPFTMREFSKALREELEKAV
;
A
#
# COMPACT_ATOMS: atom_id res chain seq x y z
N MET A 1 0.29 -31.58 28.23
CA MET A 1 1.35 -31.53 27.21
C MET A 1 0.76 -30.91 25.95
N HIS A 2 0.71 -29.59 25.86
CA HIS A 2 0.59 -28.83 24.60
C HIS A 2 1.20 -27.45 24.86
N ALA A 3 2.25 -27.16 24.12
CA ALA A 3 3.18 -26.07 24.34
C ALA A 3 2.56 -24.73 23.93
N MET A 4 2.30 -23.87 24.91
CA MET A 4 2.11 -22.44 24.70
C MET A 4 3.48 -21.89 24.25
N ARG A 5 3.61 -21.61 22.96
CA ARG A 5 4.83 -21.05 22.38
C ARG A 5 5.08 -19.72 23.08
N ARG A 6 6.14 -19.69 23.90
CA ARG A 6 6.62 -18.49 24.57
C ARG A 6 6.78 -17.41 23.50
N LEU A 7 6.12 -16.27 23.69
CA LEU A 7 6.55 -15.01 23.10
C LEU A 7 8.00 -14.84 23.58
N SER A 8 8.94 -15.06 22.68
CA SER A 8 10.35 -14.91 22.98
C SER A 8 10.57 -13.49 23.46
N THR A 9 10.81 -13.33 24.76
CA THR A 9 11.39 -12.15 25.39
C THR A 9 12.87 -12.09 25.01
N THR A 10 13.17 -12.04 23.72
CA THR A 10 14.46 -11.53 23.29
C THR A 10 14.21 -10.06 23.04
N THR A 11 14.47 -9.24 24.07
CA THR A 11 14.57 -7.80 23.92
C THR A 11 15.52 -7.55 22.74
N PRO A 12 15.07 -6.99 21.60
CA PRO A 12 16.01 -6.59 20.56
C PRO A 12 17.01 -5.64 21.20
N ASP A 13 18.25 -5.63 20.71
CA ASP A 13 19.29 -4.76 21.24
C ASP A 13 18.81 -3.31 21.19
N ARG A 14 18.40 -2.75 22.33
CA ARG A 14 17.83 -1.40 22.46
C ARG A 14 18.91 -0.33 22.52
N ALA A 15 20.17 -0.70 22.34
CA ALA A 15 21.28 0.22 22.34
C ALA A 15 21.27 1.05 21.05
N GLY A 16 21.32 2.38 21.18
CA GLY A 16 21.36 3.32 20.06
C GLY A 16 20.24 4.35 20.10
N ASP A 17 20.36 5.39 19.26
CA ASP A 17 19.33 6.41 19.12
C ASP A 17 18.16 5.88 18.28
N HIS A 18 16.95 6.19 18.71
CA HIS A 18 15.72 5.73 18.07
C HIS A 18 14.79 6.92 17.79
N LEU A 19 14.13 6.88 16.64
CA LEU A 19 12.97 7.74 16.37
C LEU A 19 11.78 7.17 17.13
N LEU A 20 11.18 7.98 18.00
CA LEU A 20 9.92 7.67 18.67
C LEU A 20 8.76 8.33 17.91
N VAL A 21 7.89 7.52 17.33
CA VAL A 21 6.60 7.96 16.78
C VAL A 21 5.51 7.57 17.76
N THR A 22 4.69 8.53 18.18
CA THR A 22 3.59 8.32 19.11
C THR A 22 2.26 8.61 18.45
N VAL A 23 1.30 7.70 18.59
CA VAL A 23 -0.08 7.87 18.16
C VAL A 23 -0.97 7.71 19.39
N SER A 24 -1.69 8.77 19.75
CA SER A 24 -2.52 8.81 20.96
C SER A 24 -3.94 9.24 20.64
N ASP A 25 -4.89 8.60 21.29
CA ASP A 25 -6.31 8.96 21.31
C ASP A 25 -6.82 9.08 22.74
N ASN A 26 -7.94 9.78 22.90
CA ASN A 26 -8.68 9.94 24.16
C ASN A 26 -9.99 9.12 24.16
N GLY A 27 -10.04 8.04 23.38
CA GLY A 27 -11.21 7.19 23.22
C GLY A 27 -11.45 6.26 24.41
N VAL A 28 -12.17 5.16 24.15
CA VAL A 28 -12.62 4.24 25.21
C VAL A 28 -11.51 3.35 25.79
N GLY A 29 -10.30 3.38 25.24
CA GLY A 29 -9.21 2.47 25.62
C GLY A 29 -9.50 1.00 25.29
N MET A 30 -8.60 0.11 25.69
CA MET A 30 -8.66 -1.32 25.37
C MET A 30 -8.63 -2.19 26.64
N SER A 31 -9.52 -3.17 26.68
CA SER A 31 -9.46 -4.23 27.70
C SER A 31 -8.26 -5.17 27.46
N PRO A 32 -7.78 -5.90 28.47
CA PRO A 32 -6.72 -6.89 28.29
C PRO A 32 -7.01 -7.98 27.24
N GLU A 33 -8.29 -8.26 26.97
CA GLU A 33 -8.71 -9.23 25.94
C GLU A 33 -8.55 -8.65 24.53
N VAL A 34 -8.98 -7.40 24.31
CA VAL A 34 -8.83 -6.69 23.04
C VAL A 34 -7.35 -6.46 22.70
N ARG A 35 -6.51 -6.19 23.71
CA ARG A 35 -5.06 -6.02 23.56
C ARG A 35 -4.33 -7.25 23.00
N LYS A 36 -4.93 -8.44 23.05
CA LYS A 36 -4.34 -9.65 22.48
C LYS A 36 -4.40 -9.69 20.95
N GLY A 37 -5.11 -8.75 20.32
CA GLY A 37 -5.02 -8.47 18.89
C GLY A 37 -5.49 -9.63 18.02
N THR A 38 -6.77 -9.65 17.67
CA THR A 38 -7.34 -10.64 16.72
C THR A 38 -7.61 -10.06 15.33
N GLY A 39 -7.33 -8.77 15.13
CA GLY A 39 -7.53 -8.05 13.86
C GLY A 39 -6.24 -7.87 13.07
N LEU A 40 -6.36 -7.89 11.74
CA LEU A 40 -5.24 -7.81 10.78
C LEU A 40 -4.38 -6.54 10.93
N GLY A 41 -4.98 -5.41 11.34
CA GLY A 41 -4.30 -4.11 11.34
C GLY A 41 -3.09 -4.02 12.27
N LEU A 42 -3.22 -4.45 13.52
CA LEU A 42 -2.11 -4.36 14.48
C LEU A 42 -1.03 -5.41 14.22
N SER A 43 -1.40 -6.59 13.69
CA SER A 43 -0.43 -7.59 13.24
C SER A 43 0.40 -7.10 12.05
N THR A 44 -0.22 -6.38 11.10
CA THR A 44 0.50 -5.76 9.97
C THR A 44 1.43 -4.67 10.46
N ALA A 45 0.97 -3.78 11.35
CA ALA A 45 1.80 -2.74 11.94
C ALA A 45 3.01 -3.34 12.69
N TYR A 46 2.79 -4.39 13.48
CA TYR A 46 3.86 -5.09 14.19
C TYR A 46 4.89 -5.70 13.22
N ALA A 47 4.42 -6.40 12.18
CA ALA A 47 5.29 -7.01 11.17
C ALA A 47 6.13 -5.98 10.40
N ILE A 48 5.55 -4.82 10.07
CA ILE A 48 6.26 -3.71 9.42
C ILE A 48 7.35 -3.18 10.36
N VAL A 49 6.99 -2.85 11.60
CA VAL A 49 7.92 -2.29 12.58
C VAL A 49 9.08 -3.25 12.87
N GLU A 50 8.79 -4.54 13.03
CA GLU A 50 9.80 -5.59 13.26
C GLU A 50 10.74 -5.74 12.04
N ARG A 51 10.22 -5.68 10.82
CA ARG A 51 11.02 -5.72 9.59
C ARG A 51 11.97 -4.52 9.46
N HIS A 52 11.63 -3.39 10.06
CA HIS A 52 12.49 -2.21 10.18
C HIS A 52 13.41 -2.25 11.41
N HIS A 53 13.55 -3.40 12.07
CA HIS A 53 14.33 -3.58 13.30
C HIS A 53 13.87 -2.67 14.44
N GLY A 54 12.62 -2.21 14.38
CA GLY A 54 11.97 -1.43 15.43
C GLY A 54 11.15 -2.30 16.38
N TRP A 55 10.48 -1.65 17.33
CA TRP A 55 9.47 -2.29 18.16
C TRP A 55 8.30 -1.34 18.48
N LEU A 56 7.20 -1.93 18.94
CA LEU A 56 5.98 -1.22 19.28
C LEU A 56 5.61 -1.47 20.75
N ASP A 57 5.29 -0.40 21.47
CA ASP A 57 4.70 -0.42 22.82
C ASP A 57 3.28 0.15 22.76
N CYS A 58 2.39 -0.38 23.60
CA CYS A 58 0.99 0.02 23.66
C CYS A 58 0.57 0.22 25.11
N ARG A 59 0.14 1.44 25.41
CA ARG A 59 -0.42 1.85 26.70
C ARG A 59 -1.89 2.19 26.49
N SER A 60 -2.76 1.52 27.23
CA SER A 60 -4.20 1.76 27.09
C SER A 60 -4.88 1.54 28.43
N THR A 61 -5.79 2.45 28.76
CA THR A 61 -6.61 2.36 29.98
C THR A 61 -8.07 2.55 29.58
N VAL A 62 -8.94 1.63 29.98
CA VAL A 62 -10.37 1.68 29.64
C VAL A 62 -10.97 3.01 30.16
N GLY A 63 -11.62 3.74 29.27
CA GLY A 63 -12.22 5.06 29.51
C GLY A 63 -11.24 6.24 29.52
N GLN A 64 -9.97 6.04 29.17
CA GLN A 64 -8.93 7.09 29.19
C GLN A 64 -8.12 7.17 27.89
N GLY A 65 -8.46 6.36 26.88
CA GLY A 65 -7.79 6.33 25.59
C GLY A 65 -6.64 5.33 25.47
N THR A 66 -5.96 5.40 24.33
CA THR A 66 -4.84 4.53 23.96
C THR A 66 -3.69 5.34 23.39
N GLU A 67 -2.47 4.90 23.68
CA GLU A 67 -1.23 5.40 23.11
C GLU A 67 -0.40 4.24 22.58
N PHE A 68 -0.06 4.32 21.30
CA PHE A 68 0.90 3.45 20.64
C PHE A 68 2.22 4.20 20.43
N ARG A 69 3.33 3.54 20.75
CA ARG A 69 4.68 4.06 20.63
C ARG A 69 5.48 3.15 19.72
N LEU A 70 5.92 3.67 18.59
CA LEU A 70 6.76 2.96 17.64
C LEU A 70 8.17 3.50 17.78
N PHE A 71 9.13 2.60 17.93
CA PHE A 71 10.55 2.92 18.04
C PHE A 71 11.26 2.34 16.83
N LEU A 72 11.90 3.20 16.05
CA LEU A 72 12.62 2.81 14.84
C LEU A 72 14.10 3.20 15.02
N PRO A 73 15.04 2.30 14.70
CA PRO A 73 16.46 2.62 14.81
C PRO A 73 16.81 3.77 13.85
N LEU A 74 17.54 4.76 14.37
CA LEU A 74 18.10 5.80 13.52
C LEU A 74 19.32 5.24 12.82
N LEU A 75 19.28 5.18 11.48
CA LEU A 75 20.48 4.94 10.71
C LEU A 75 21.37 6.18 10.87
N ALA A 76 22.61 5.96 11.34
CA ALA A 76 23.67 6.95 11.24
C ALA A 76 23.91 7.22 9.75
N THR A 77 23.15 8.14 9.21
CA THR A 77 23.30 8.60 7.84
C THR A 77 24.34 9.70 7.95
N GLU A 78 25.56 9.46 7.48
CA GLU A 78 26.38 10.58 7.02
C GLU A 78 25.46 11.38 6.11
N THR A 79 25.16 12.61 6.51
CA THR A 79 24.16 13.43 5.85
C THR A 79 24.65 13.64 4.42
N ASP A 80 24.15 12.85 3.48
CA ASP A 80 24.41 13.07 2.06
C ASP A 80 23.78 14.42 1.72
N PRO A 81 24.57 15.47 1.46
CA PRO A 81 24.04 16.80 1.18
C PRO A 81 23.11 16.79 -0.05
N SER A 82 23.19 15.76 -0.90
CA SER A 82 22.30 15.58 -2.05
C SER A 82 20.84 15.26 -1.69
N LEU A 83 20.54 14.90 -0.44
CA LEU A 83 19.15 14.68 0.02
C LEU A 83 18.42 15.98 0.37
N THR A 84 19.11 17.12 0.43
CA THR A 84 18.52 18.43 0.82
C THR A 84 18.23 19.36 -0.34
N GLY A 85 18.48 18.95 -1.59
CA GLY A 85 18.30 19.82 -2.75
C GLY A 85 17.61 19.12 -3.91
N ASP A 86 16.35 18.71 -3.75
CA ASP A 86 15.49 18.28 -4.87
C ASP A 86 14.02 17.98 -4.46
N THR A 87 13.44 18.68 -3.48
CA THR A 87 12.04 18.40 -3.10
C THR A 87 11.05 19.01 -4.11
N GLU A 88 11.33 20.21 -4.63
CA GLU A 88 10.44 20.89 -5.60
C GLU A 88 10.56 20.31 -7.02
N SER A 89 11.74 19.85 -7.42
CA SER A 89 12.03 19.27 -8.74
C SER A 89 11.47 17.85 -8.93
N ARG A 90 11.18 17.11 -7.84
CA ARG A 90 10.68 15.73 -7.89
C ARG A 90 9.16 15.61 -7.91
N GLU A 91 8.43 16.64 -7.48
CA GLU A 91 6.96 16.61 -7.51
C GLU A 91 6.41 16.69 -8.94
N ASP A 92 7.12 17.37 -9.85
CA ASP A 92 6.75 17.44 -11.27
C ASP A 92 7.04 16.13 -12.03
N GLU A 93 7.98 15.30 -11.57
CA GLU A 93 8.35 14.02 -12.23
C GLU A 93 7.19 13.00 -12.22
N TYR A 94 6.28 13.11 -11.26
CA TYR A 94 5.17 12.15 -11.07
C TYR A 94 3.81 12.70 -11.49
N ARG A 95 3.76 13.92 -12.02
CA ARG A 95 2.52 14.52 -12.53
C ARG A 95 2.06 13.86 -13.83
N GLY A 96 0.75 13.84 -14.00
CA GLY A 96 0.10 13.36 -15.22
C GLY A 96 -1.27 13.98 -15.38
N THR A 97 -1.89 13.74 -16.52
CA THR A 97 -3.27 14.17 -16.85
C THR A 97 -4.11 13.03 -17.39
N GLU A 98 -3.56 11.81 -17.40
CA GLU A 98 -4.17 10.62 -17.94
C GLU A 98 -5.27 10.11 -17.02
N THR A 99 -6.28 9.44 -17.59
CA THR A 99 -7.34 8.80 -16.81
C THR A 99 -6.86 7.44 -16.32
N VAL A 100 -6.87 7.24 -15.01
CA VAL A 100 -6.52 6.00 -14.33
C VAL A 100 -7.79 5.28 -13.90
N LEU A 101 -7.95 4.02 -14.31
CA LEU A 101 -8.95 3.12 -13.72
C LEU A 101 -8.31 2.40 -12.53
N LEU A 102 -8.70 2.77 -11.30
CA LEU A 102 -8.22 2.18 -10.06
C LEU A 102 -9.24 1.17 -9.52
N ILE A 103 -8.79 -0.08 -9.31
CA ILE A 103 -9.63 -1.20 -8.88
C ILE A 103 -9.02 -1.85 -7.64
N ASP A 104 -9.70 -1.76 -6.50
CA ASP A 104 -9.22 -2.33 -5.24
C ASP A 104 -10.44 -2.53 -4.33
N ASP A 105 -10.61 -3.68 -3.68
CA ASP A 105 -11.80 -3.97 -2.86
C ASP A 105 -11.74 -3.30 -1.47
N GLU A 106 -10.56 -2.90 -1.03
CA GLU A 106 -10.38 -2.23 0.24
C GLU A 106 -10.57 -0.71 0.10
N GLN A 107 -11.74 -0.21 0.51
CA GLN A 107 -12.12 1.21 0.39
C GLN A 107 -11.05 2.19 0.92
N VAL A 108 -10.38 1.84 2.02
CA VAL A 108 -9.35 2.70 2.64
C VAL A 108 -8.12 2.81 1.73
N VAL A 109 -7.68 1.70 1.13
CA VAL A 109 -6.56 1.68 0.19
C VAL A 109 -6.94 2.42 -1.09
N ARG A 110 -8.09 2.06 -1.68
CA ARG A 110 -8.62 2.68 -2.90
C ARG A 110 -8.70 4.20 -2.79
N SER A 111 -9.35 4.70 -1.73
CA SER A 111 -9.50 6.15 -1.52
C SER A 111 -8.17 6.87 -1.27
N SER A 112 -7.22 6.22 -0.60
CA SER A 112 -5.88 6.77 -0.35
C SER A 112 -5.08 6.90 -1.65
N VAL A 113 -5.06 5.84 -2.47
CA VAL A 113 -4.36 5.84 -3.78
C VAL A 113 -5.04 6.82 -4.73
N ALA A 114 -6.37 6.83 -4.81
CA ALA A 114 -7.11 7.76 -5.66
C ALA A 114 -6.83 9.22 -5.28
N ARG A 115 -6.79 9.54 -3.98
CA ARG A 115 -6.42 10.89 -3.52
C ARG A 115 -5.00 11.25 -3.92
N ALA A 116 -4.04 10.34 -3.75
CA ALA A 116 -2.65 10.58 -4.12
C ALA A 116 -2.52 10.84 -5.64
N LEU A 117 -3.16 10.00 -6.47
CA LEU A 117 -3.19 10.19 -7.92
C LEU A 117 -3.81 11.54 -8.33
N ARG A 118 -4.96 11.90 -7.78
CA ARG A 118 -5.61 13.20 -8.06
C ARG A 118 -4.73 14.39 -7.67
N GLN A 119 -3.99 14.31 -6.56
CA GLN A 119 -3.03 15.35 -6.16
C GLN A 119 -1.89 15.53 -7.18
N HIS A 120 -1.57 14.49 -7.96
CA HIS A 120 -0.58 14.53 -9.03
C HIS A 120 -1.20 14.83 -10.42
N GLY A 121 -2.48 15.21 -10.48
CA GLY A 121 -3.14 15.68 -11.70
C GLY A 121 -3.88 14.62 -12.52
N TYR A 122 -3.83 13.34 -12.12
CA TYR A 122 -4.55 12.28 -12.81
C TYR A 122 -6.05 12.36 -12.57
N GLU A 123 -6.84 12.05 -13.60
CA GLU A 123 -8.26 11.75 -13.46
C GLU A 123 -8.40 10.30 -12.98
N VAL A 124 -9.24 10.04 -11.98
CA VAL A 124 -9.34 8.69 -11.38
C VAL A 124 -10.78 8.18 -11.40
N LEU A 125 -10.98 7.10 -12.16
CA LEU A 125 -12.17 6.26 -12.13
C LEU A 125 -11.95 5.16 -11.11
N GLU A 126 -12.82 5.05 -10.11
CA GLU A 126 -12.68 4.07 -9.03
C GLU A 126 -13.67 2.92 -9.22
N ALA A 127 -13.22 1.69 -8.96
CA ALA A 127 -14.03 0.49 -8.88
C ALA A 127 -13.64 -0.34 -7.65
N ASP A 128 -14.62 -1.00 -7.04
CA ASP A 128 -14.49 -1.73 -5.78
C ASP A 128 -14.40 -3.25 -5.96
N ASP A 129 -14.54 -3.77 -7.18
CA ASP A 129 -14.36 -5.17 -7.49
C ASP A 129 -14.08 -5.36 -9.00
N GLY A 130 -13.73 -6.58 -9.39
CA GLY A 130 -13.44 -6.87 -10.80
C GLY A 130 -14.63 -6.66 -11.75
N GLN A 131 -15.87 -6.85 -11.28
CA GLN A 131 -17.07 -6.69 -12.10
C GLN A 131 -17.43 -5.22 -12.32
N SER A 132 -17.32 -4.38 -11.29
CA SER A 132 -17.48 -2.93 -11.38
C SER A 132 -16.32 -2.34 -12.20
N GLY A 133 -15.11 -2.86 -12.03
CA GLY A 133 -13.93 -2.52 -12.83
C GLY A 133 -14.10 -2.80 -14.32
N LEU A 134 -14.57 -4.00 -14.67
CA LEU A 134 -14.88 -4.36 -16.06
C LEU A 134 -15.97 -3.48 -16.67
N SER A 135 -17.01 -3.17 -15.89
CA SER A 135 -18.11 -2.28 -16.31
C SER A 135 -17.61 -0.85 -16.57
N ALA A 136 -16.75 -0.35 -15.69
CA ALA A 136 -16.13 0.96 -15.81
C ALA A 136 -15.21 1.01 -17.05
N TYR A 137 -14.40 -0.03 -17.26
CA TYR A 137 -13.56 -0.17 -18.44
C TYR A 137 -14.38 -0.12 -19.72
N ARG A 138 -15.41 -0.95 -19.87
CA ARG A 138 -16.27 -0.98 -21.07
C ARG A 138 -16.95 0.36 -21.34
N SER A 139 -17.29 1.11 -20.31
CA SER A 139 -17.97 2.41 -20.43
C SER A 139 -17.01 3.54 -20.83
N HIS A 140 -15.72 3.45 -20.47
CA HIS A 140 -14.74 4.54 -20.62
C HIS A 140 -13.44 4.11 -21.33
N ALA A 141 -13.45 2.99 -22.06
CA ALA A 141 -12.24 2.35 -22.60
C ALA A 141 -11.35 3.31 -23.41
N ALA A 142 -11.95 4.22 -24.18
CA ALA A 142 -11.21 5.18 -25.00
C ALA A 142 -10.51 6.30 -24.20
N GLN A 143 -10.90 6.52 -22.94
CA GLN A 143 -10.36 7.57 -22.07
C GLN A 143 -9.31 7.05 -21.10
N ILE A 144 -9.40 5.76 -20.74
CA ILE A 144 -8.52 5.12 -19.76
C ILE A 144 -7.13 4.97 -20.37
N GLY A 145 -6.16 5.71 -19.82
CA GLY A 145 -4.75 5.62 -20.20
C GLY A 145 -4.04 4.45 -19.53
N ILE A 146 -4.48 4.04 -18.33
CA ILE A 146 -3.88 2.93 -17.58
C ILE A 146 -4.85 2.35 -16.57
N ILE A 147 -4.75 1.03 -16.34
CA ILE A 147 -5.48 0.32 -15.30
C ILE A 147 -4.52 0.00 -14.16
N ILE A 148 -4.93 0.31 -12.94
CA ILE A 148 -4.26 -0.08 -11.71
C ILE A 148 -5.23 -0.96 -10.93
N LEU A 149 -4.83 -2.19 -10.62
CA LEU A 149 -5.72 -3.13 -9.94
C LEU A 149 -4.99 -3.94 -8.87
N ASP A 150 -5.70 -4.25 -7.80
CA ASP A 150 -5.26 -5.28 -6.87
C ASP A 150 -5.45 -6.68 -7.45
N GLU A 151 -4.55 -7.59 -7.13
CA GLU A 151 -4.69 -8.99 -7.51
C GLU A 151 -5.81 -9.65 -6.71
N SER A 152 -5.76 -9.46 -5.39
CA SER A 152 -6.45 -10.32 -4.43
C SER A 152 -7.84 -9.79 -4.10
N MET A 153 -8.69 -9.73 -5.13
CA MET A 153 -10.08 -9.27 -5.01
C MET A 153 -11.06 -10.45 -4.91
N PRO A 154 -12.16 -10.32 -4.14
CA PRO A 154 -13.21 -11.33 -4.08
C PRO A 154 -14.00 -11.42 -5.40
N ARG A 155 -14.50 -12.62 -5.71
CA ARG A 155 -15.34 -13.00 -6.88
C ARG A 155 -14.62 -13.01 -8.23
N MET A 156 -13.76 -12.05 -8.51
CA MET A 156 -12.97 -11.99 -9.74
C MET A 156 -11.58 -11.48 -9.39
N SER A 157 -10.55 -12.30 -9.65
CA SER A 157 -9.17 -11.89 -9.40
C SER A 157 -8.72 -10.85 -10.41
N GLY A 158 -7.65 -10.11 -10.07
CA GLY A 158 -7.06 -9.16 -11.02
C GLY A 158 -6.58 -9.83 -12.31
N SER A 159 -6.07 -11.06 -12.22
CA SER A 159 -5.63 -11.83 -13.39
C SER A 159 -6.79 -12.24 -14.31
N GLU A 160 -7.93 -12.66 -13.75
CA GLU A 160 -9.15 -12.95 -14.51
C GLU A 160 -9.69 -11.70 -15.23
N LEU A 161 -9.70 -10.56 -14.53
CA LEU A 161 -10.11 -9.29 -15.11
C LEU A 161 -9.22 -8.87 -16.28
N ILE A 162 -7.90 -8.94 -16.11
CA ILE A 162 -6.94 -8.62 -17.19
C ILE A 162 -7.19 -9.52 -18.40
N ALA A 163 -7.33 -10.82 -18.19
CA ALA A 163 -7.60 -11.77 -19.26
C ALA A 163 -8.88 -11.42 -20.03
N GLN A 164 -9.94 -11.03 -19.32
CA GLN A 164 -11.20 -10.62 -19.94
C GLN A 164 -11.04 -9.32 -20.75
N ILE A 165 -10.42 -8.29 -20.19
CA ILE A 165 -10.14 -7.02 -20.87
C ILE A 165 -9.29 -7.26 -22.14
N ARG A 166 -8.25 -8.10 -22.05
CA ARG A 166 -7.40 -8.45 -23.19
C ARG A 166 -8.15 -9.24 -24.27
N SER A 167 -9.08 -10.11 -23.89
CA SER A 167 -9.92 -10.85 -24.85
C SER A 167 -10.82 -9.95 -25.69
N GLU A 168 -11.11 -8.74 -25.20
CA GLU A 168 -11.85 -7.68 -25.91
C GLU A 168 -10.94 -6.84 -26.84
N GLY A 169 -9.66 -7.23 -27.00
CA GLY A 169 -8.69 -6.56 -27.89
C GLY A 169 -7.96 -5.38 -27.25
N ALA A 170 -8.05 -5.22 -25.93
CA ALA A 170 -7.46 -4.10 -25.22
C ALA A 170 -5.92 -4.09 -25.22
N VAL A 171 -5.32 -2.95 -25.54
CA VAL A 171 -3.86 -2.71 -25.44
C VAL A 171 -3.47 -1.79 -24.27
N VAL A 172 -4.44 -1.35 -23.47
CA VAL A 172 -4.22 -0.43 -22.33
C VAL A 172 -3.17 -0.99 -21.36
N PRO A 173 -2.17 -0.21 -20.92
CA PRO A 173 -1.20 -0.67 -19.95
C PRO A 173 -1.87 -1.00 -18.61
N VAL A 174 -1.29 -1.96 -17.88
CA VAL A 174 -1.83 -2.42 -16.59
C VAL A 174 -0.73 -2.46 -15.54
N VAL A 175 -1.00 -1.92 -14.35
CA VAL A 175 -0.19 -2.10 -13.14
C VAL A 175 -0.96 -2.97 -12.15
N LEU A 176 -0.51 -4.20 -11.96
CA LEU A 176 -1.07 -5.16 -11.02
C LEU A 176 -0.35 -5.10 -9.68
N MET A 177 -1.08 -4.80 -8.61
CA MET A 177 -0.57 -4.78 -7.25
C MET A 177 -0.77 -6.15 -6.60
N THR A 178 0.24 -6.74 -5.98
CA THR A 178 0.15 -8.11 -5.43
C THR A 178 0.77 -8.23 -4.04
N GLY A 179 0.18 -9.05 -3.16
CA GLY A 179 0.67 -9.29 -1.80
C GLY A 179 1.93 -10.15 -1.70
N LEU A 180 2.51 -10.23 -0.49
CA LEU A 180 3.62 -11.14 -0.19
C LEU A 180 3.18 -12.61 -0.35
N GLY A 181 3.77 -13.29 -1.34
CA GLY A 181 3.51 -14.71 -1.63
C GLY A 181 2.60 -14.95 -2.85
N GLY A 182 2.07 -13.90 -3.48
CA GLY A 182 1.37 -13.99 -4.75
C GLY A 182 2.36 -14.30 -5.89
N LEU A 183 2.40 -15.56 -6.33
CA LEU A 183 3.04 -15.94 -7.59
C LEU A 183 2.04 -15.67 -8.71
N VAL A 184 2.04 -14.45 -9.25
CA VAL A 184 1.25 -14.12 -10.44
C VAL A 184 2.16 -14.28 -11.66
N GLU A 185 1.74 -15.07 -12.63
CA GLU A 185 2.45 -15.12 -13.91
C GLU A 185 2.34 -13.76 -14.61
N PRO A 186 3.43 -13.23 -15.18
CA PRO A 186 3.39 -11.97 -15.89
C PRO A 186 2.47 -12.08 -17.11
N PHE A 187 1.37 -11.32 -17.11
CA PHE A 187 0.55 -11.15 -18.31
C PHE A 187 1.22 -10.16 -19.27
N PRO A 188 1.17 -10.37 -20.60
CA PRO A 188 1.69 -9.42 -21.56
C PRO A 188 1.14 -8.00 -21.34
N GLY A 189 2.03 -7.00 -21.32
CA GLY A 189 1.65 -5.60 -21.08
C GLY A 189 1.14 -5.32 -19.66
N THR A 190 1.59 -6.12 -18.67
CA THR A 190 1.27 -5.92 -17.25
C THR A 190 2.55 -5.76 -16.43
N ARG A 191 2.64 -4.65 -15.70
CA ARG A 191 3.68 -4.41 -14.70
C ARG A 191 3.18 -4.92 -13.35
N ILE A 192 3.97 -5.75 -12.68
CA ILE A 192 3.66 -6.24 -11.33
C ILE A 192 4.37 -5.35 -10.30
N LEU A 193 3.63 -4.91 -9.29
CA LEU A 193 4.13 -4.17 -8.13
C LEU A 193 3.82 -4.94 -6.85
N HIS A 194 4.87 -5.38 -6.14
CA HIS A 194 4.71 -6.15 -4.91
C HIS A 194 4.44 -5.24 -3.72
N LYS A 195 3.34 -5.47 -3.00
CA LYS A 195 3.02 -4.88 -1.70
C LYS A 195 3.95 -5.49 -0.62
N PRO A 196 4.52 -4.68 0.30
CA PRO A 196 4.41 -3.23 0.39
C PRO A 196 5.35 -2.53 -0.60
N PHE A 197 4.87 -1.43 -1.19
CA PHE A 197 5.62 -0.53 -2.06
C PHE A 197 5.53 0.91 -1.54
N THR A 198 6.50 1.72 -1.91
CA THR A 198 6.52 3.16 -1.65
C THR A 198 5.76 3.92 -2.74
N MET A 199 5.27 5.13 -2.43
CA MET A 199 4.65 6.00 -3.44
C MET A 199 5.58 6.34 -4.61
N ARG A 200 6.90 6.35 -4.38
CA ARG A 200 7.90 6.57 -5.42
C ARG A 200 7.98 5.41 -6.39
N GLU A 201 8.00 4.18 -5.88
CA GLU A 201 8.00 2.97 -6.71
C GLU A 201 6.70 2.87 -7.53
N PHE A 202 5.57 3.18 -6.91
CA PHE A 202 4.27 3.25 -7.57
C PHE A 202 4.26 4.30 -8.70
N SER A 203 4.65 5.54 -8.40
CA SER A 203 4.60 6.64 -9.38
C SER A 203 5.56 6.41 -10.54
N LYS A 204 6.76 5.87 -10.24
CA LYS A 204 7.72 5.47 -11.27
C LYS A 204 7.16 4.36 -12.17
N ALA A 205 6.58 3.32 -11.59
CA ALA A 205 5.96 2.24 -12.37
C ALA A 205 4.82 2.75 -13.25
N LEU A 206 3.99 3.66 -12.73
CA LEU A 206 2.91 4.32 -13.46
C LEU A 206 3.44 5.09 -14.69
N ARG A 207 4.43 5.98 -14.50
CA ARG A 207 5.02 6.78 -15.58
C ARG A 207 5.70 5.92 -16.64
N GLU A 208 6.50 4.94 -16.22
CA GLU A 208 7.18 4.01 -17.14
C GLU A 208 6.20 3.22 -18.01
N GLU A 209 5.03 2.84 -17.49
CA GLU A 209 4.02 2.12 -18.28
C GLU A 209 3.20 3.04 -19.19
N LEU A 210 2.90 4.26 -18.74
CA LEU A 210 2.24 5.27 -19.59
C LEU A 210 3.11 5.67 -20.78
N GLU A 211 4.42 5.80 -20.60
CA GLU A 211 5.36 6.19 -21.67
C GLU A 211 5.56 5.10 -22.73
N LYS A 212 5.37 3.82 -22.38
CA LYS A 212 5.43 2.70 -23.33
C LYS A 212 4.18 2.59 -24.20
N ALA A 213 3.07 3.22 -23.80
CA ALA A 213 1.78 3.15 -24.48
C ALA A 213 1.61 4.22 -25.57
N VAL A 214 2.59 5.11 -25.74
CA VAL A 214 2.68 6.15 -26.78
C VAL A 214 3.49 5.65 -27.97
#